data_AF-A0A3B8XQ06-F1
#
_entry.id   AF-A0A3B8XQ06-F1
#
_cell.length_a   1.000
_cell.length_b   1.000
_cell.length_c   1.000
_cell.angle_alpha   90.00
_cell.angle_beta   90.00
_cell.angle_gamma   90.00
#
_symmetry.space_group_name_H-M   'P 1'
#
loop_
_entity.id
_entity.type
_entity.pdbx_description
1 polymer ?
#
loop_
_entity_poly.entity_id
_entity_poly.type
_entity_poly.pdbx_seq_one_letter_code
_entity_poly.pdbx_strand_id
1 'polypeptide(L)' 'MPYGKNADLPQPVRRALPAHAQDIFRAAFNHAFDAHKDDPRQEEIANRIAWGAVKRLYEKRNGKWAPRHPQG' A
#
# COMPACT_ATOMS: atom_id res chain seq x y z
N MET A 1 13.83 -4.18 -2.56
CA MET A 1 13.51 -5.47 -1.90
C MET A 1 12.05 -5.48 -1.54
N PRO A 2 11.32 -6.59 -1.73
CA PRO A 2 9.94 -6.71 -1.25
C PRO A 2 9.89 -6.54 0.27
N TYR A 3 8.84 -5.91 0.76
CA TYR A 3 8.64 -5.72 2.19
C TYR A 3 8.24 -7.05 2.83
N GLY A 4 9.06 -7.56 3.75
CA GLY A 4 8.76 -8.82 4.45
C GLY A 4 7.68 -8.64 5.54
N LYS A 5 7.65 -7.48 6.19
CA LYS A 5 6.72 -7.17 7.28
C LYS A 5 6.21 -5.74 7.17
N ASN A 6 5.04 -5.50 7.77
CA ASN A 6 4.43 -4.17 7.83
C ASN A 6 5.34 -3.13 8.53
N ALA A 7 6.29 -3.60 9.37
CA ALA A 7 7.28 -2.73 10.00
C ALA A 7 8.33 -2.17 9.03
N ASP A 8 8.59 -2.81 7.89
CA ASP A 8 9.52 -2.30 6.87
C ASP A 8 8.87 -1.25 5.96
N LEU A 9 7.54 -1.09 6.03
CA LEU A 9 6.84 -0.07 5.26
C LEU A 9 7.30 1.34 5.65
N PRO A 10 7.17 2.32 4.72
CA PRO A 10 7.52 3.70 5.01
C PRO A 10 6.80 4.21 6.27
N GLN A 11 7.52 4.91 7.13
CA GLN A 11 6.95 5.52 8.34
C GLN A 11 5.63 6.29 8.12
N PRO A 12 5.47 7.13 7.06
CA PRO A 12 4.20 7.79 6.79
C PRO A 12 3.06 6.81 6.47
N VAL A 13 3.33 5.70 5.79
CA VAL A 13 2.35 4.64 5.50
C VAL A 13 1.94 3.97 6.81
N ARG A 14 2.90 3.56 7.63
CA ARG A 14 2.67 2.89 8.91
C ARG A 14 1.89 3.75 9.91
N ARG A 15 2.13 5.07 9.93
CA ARG A 15 1.44 6.00 10.83
C ARG A 15 0.07 6.42 10.31
N ALA A 16 -0.12 6.49 8.98
CA ALA A 16 -1.38 6.93 8.39
C ALA A 16 -2.39 5.79 8.23
N LEU A 17 -1.91 4.57 7.99
CA LEU A 17 -2.75 3.42 7.67
C LEU A 17 -2.90 2.45 8.85
N PRO A 18 -4.09 1.88 9.08
CA PRO A 18 -4.25 0.78 10.03
C PRO A 18 -3.53 -0.49 9.56
N ALA A 19 -3.30 -1.44 10.47
CA ALA A 19 -2.54 -2.67 10.20
C ALA A 19 -3.05 -3.48 8.99
N HIS A 20 -4.37 -3.52 8.78
CA HIS A 20 -4.94 -4.24 7.63
C HIS A 20 -4.67 -3.53 6.29
N ALA A 21 -4.71 -2.21 6.25
CA ALA A 21 -4.33 -1.43 5.07
C ALA A 21 -2.83 -1.55 4.75
N GLN A 22 -1.99 -1.67 5.79
CA GLN A 22 -0.56 -1.92 5.62
C GLN A 22 -0.29 -3.27 4.94
N ASP A 23 -1.06 -4.31 5.30
CA ASP A 23 -0.93 -5.63 4.68
C ASP A 23 -1.28 -5.60 3.18
N ILE A 24 -2.38 -4.93 2.82
CA ILE A 24 -2.77 -4.71 1.43
C ILE A 24 -1.70 -3.93 0.67
N PHE A 25 -1.18 -2.85 1.27
CA PHE A 25 -0.09 -2.07 0.67
C PHE A 25 1.12 -2.96 0.39
N ARG A 26 1.56 -3.74 1.38
CA ARG A 26 2.69 -4.66 1.26
C ARG A 26 2.48 -5.67 0.14
N ALA A 27 1.32 -6.33 0.11
CA ALA A 27 1.01 -7.34 -0.90
C ALA A 27 1.01 -6.74 -2.32
N ALA A 28 0.34 -5.60 -2.51
CA ALA A 28 0.29 -4.90 -3.79
C ALA A 28 1.67 -4.38 -4.22
N PHE A 29 2.46 -3.87 -3.28
CA PHE A 29 3.83 -3.44 -3.54
C PHE A 29 4.71 -4.62 -4.00
N ASN A 30 4.70 -5.73 -3.25
CA ASN A 30 5.53 -6.89 -3.56
C ASN A 30 5.18 -7.46 -4.94
N HIS A 31 3.89 -7.55 -5.26
CA HIS A 31 3.42 -7.99 -6.57
C HIS A 31 3.87 -7.05 -7.70
N ALA A 32 3.71 -5.74 -7.53
CA ALA A 32 4.14 -4.77 -8.53
C ALA A 32 5.66 -4.71 -8.67
N PHE A 33 6.40 -4.86 -7.58
CA PHE A 33 7.86 -4.88 -7.58
C PHE A 33 8.39 -6.10 -8.35
N ASP A 34 7.80 -7.28 -8.15
CA ASP A 34 8.14 -8.48 -8.93
C ASP A 34 7.83 -8.32 -10.42
N ALA A 35 6.66 -7.73 -10.75
CA ALA A 35 6.24 -7.48 -12.12
C ALA A 35 7.14 -6.46 -12.86
N HIS A 36 7.76 -5.52 -12.15
CA HIS A 36 8.59 -4.46 -12.71
C HIS A 36 10.10 -4.64 -12.41
N LYS A 37 10.56 -5.86 -12.09
CA LYS A 37 11.94 -6.13 -11.65
C LYS A 37 13.07 -5.65 -12.58
N ASP A 38 12.77 -5.44 -13.85
CA ASP A 38 13.71 -5.00 -14.89
C ASP A 38 13.78 -3.47 -15.04
N ASP A 39 12.91 -2.74 -14.33
CA ASP A 39 12.79 -1.28 -14.45
C ASP A 39 13.46 -0.57 -13.27
N PRO A 40 14.34 0.42 -13.50
CA PRO A 40 14.94 1.20 -12.41
C PRO A 40 13.89 1.99 -11.61
N ARG A 41 12.68 2.20 -12.16
CA ARG A 41 11.57 2.88 -11.49
C ARG A 41 10.60 1.90 -10.82
N GLN A 42 10.95 0.62 -10.70
CA GLN A 42 10.12 -0.40 -10.07
C GLN A 42 9.59 0.01 -8.69
N GLU A 43 10.41 0.68 -7.87
CA GLU A 43 10.01 1.11 -6.53
C GLU A 43 8.95 2.21 -6.58
N GLU A 44 9.08 3.17 -7.49
CA GLU A 44 8.10 4.24 -7.68
C GLU A 44 6.79 3.67 -8.23
N ILE A 45 6.87 2.77 -9.21
CA ILE A 45 5.71 2.11 -9.83
C ILE A 45 4.98 1.27 -8.78
N ALA A 46 5.71 0.43 -8.04
CA ALA A 46 5.15 -0.41 -6.99
C ALA A 46 4.53 0.41 -5.86
N ASN A 47 5.14 1.53 -5.45
CA ASN A 47 4.54 2.45 -4.49
C ASN A 47 3.22 3.03 -5.00
N ARG A 48 3.16 3.47 -6.26
CA ARG A 48 1.93 4.03 -6.85
C ARG A 48 0.81 2.99 -6.92
N ILE A 49 1.13 1.76 -7.33
CA ILE A 49 0.16 0.65 -7.40
C ILE A 49 -0.34 0.28 -6.01
N ALA A 50 0.56 0.15 -5.03
CA ALA A 50 0.22 -0.14 -3.65
C ALA A 50 -0.70 0.93 -3.02
N TRP A 51 -0.37 2.21 -3.22
CA TRP A 51 -1.24 3.31 -2.80
C TRP A 51 -2.59 3.30 -3.51
N GLY A 52 -2.64 2.91 -4.78
CA GLY A 52 -3.88 2.72 -5.53
C GLY A 52 -4.76 1.63 -4.90
N ALA A 53 -4.18 0.49 -4.55
CA ALA A 53 -4.90 -0.61 -3.91
C ALA A 53 -5.47 -0.19 -2.54
N VAL A 54 -4.67 0.47 -1.71
CA VAL A 54 -5.13 1.02 -0.44
C VAL A 54 -6.26 2.01 -0.66
N LYS A 55 -6.14 2.96 -1.59
CA LYS A 55 -7.19 3.96 -1.88
C LYS A 55 -8.50 3.36 -2.39
N ARG A 56 -8.47 2.16 -2.97
CA ARG A 56 -9.69 1.45 -3.41
C ARG A 56 -10.46 0.88 -2.22
N LEU A 57 -9.74 0.36 -1.23
CA LEU A 57 -10.31 -0.27 -0.03
C LEU A 57 -10.39 0.65 1.18
N TYR A 58 -9.71 1.79 1.16
CA TYR A 58 -9.66 2.77 2.23
C TYR A 58 -9.82 4.17 1.66
N GLU A 59 -10.57 4.99 2.37
CA GLU A 59 -10.77 6.39 2.04
C GLU A 59 -10.34 7.27 3.23
N LYS A 60 -9.82 8.45 2.93
CA LYS A 60 -9.42 9.40 3.96
C LYS A 60 -10.66 10.15 4.44
N ARG A 61 -11.20 9.76 5.60
CA ARG A 61 -12.31 10.42 6.30
C ARG A 61 -11.79 11.20 7.49
N ASN A 62 -12.09 12.50 7.53
CA ASN A 62 -11.71 13.38 8.64
C ASN A 62 -10.21 13.33 9.00
N GLY A 63 -9.35 13.29 7.98
CA GLY A 63 -7.90 13.21 8.17
C GLY A 63 -7.33 11.81 8.45
N LYS A 64 -8.18 10.80 8.68
CA LYS A 64 -7.79 9.41 8.97
C LYS A 64 -8.18 8.47 7.84
N TRP A 65 -7.37 7.46 7.57
CA TRP A 65 -7.72 6.41 6.61
C TRP A 65 -8.67 5.42 7.27
N ALA A 66 -9.88 5.31 6.73
CA ALA A 66 -10.91 4.37 7.17
C ALA A 66 -11.22 3.38 6.03
N PRO A 67 -11.52 2.11 6.34
CA PRO A 67 -11.92 1.15 5.31
C PRO A 67 -13.17 1.68 4.60
N ARG A 68 -13.10 1.70 3.27
CA ARG A 68 -14.22 1.98 2.39
C ARG A 68 -15.17 0.81 2.54
N HIS A 69 -16.24 1.01 3.30
CA HIS A 69 -17.27 0.00 3.43
C HIS A 69 -17.85 -0.27 2.04
N PRO A 70 -17.86 -1.52 1.54
CA PRO A 70 -18.74 -1.85 0.44
C PRO A 70 -20.15 -1.60 0.99
N GLN A 71 -20.83 -0.59 0.44
CA GLN A 71 -22.29 -0.57 0.51
C GLN A 71 -22.72 -1.76 -0.35
N GLY A 72 -23.31 -2.76 0.30
CA GLY A 72 -23.86 -3.94 -0.35
C GLY A 72 -25.01 -3.58 -1.28
#